data_AF-A0A168N3D3-F1
#
_entry.id   AF-A0A168N3D3-F1
#
_cell.length_a   1.000
_cell.length_b   1.000
_cell.length_c   1.000
_cell.angle_alpha   90.00
_cell.angle_beta   90.00
_cell.angle_gamma   90.00
#
_symmetry.space_group_name_H-M   'P 1'
#
loop_
_entity.id
_entity.type
_entity.pdbx_description
1 polymer ?
#
loop_
_entity_poly.entity_id
_entity_poly.type
_entity_poly.pdbx_seq_one_letter_code
_entity_poly.pdbx_strand_id
1 'polypeptide(L)'
;MAYMSAQITAAHVALAVVAACRMTGADPQAVFGPAHGNKRARLIAAAGLMTALKLKPRDVAGVFKVDRSRLAPSMLRNADIEADHLLTVAEALRTGGVLDGARPQPKAADADASARKPSPVQTRPDRPVAPPPSPPPPPPAQPPEPDRPRPAATNPVRSRPTPARSGAVETLKAVSDNMVRWSRIYLSRGVPIGDLADLFDVDVEALAGRLKPELARAA
;
A
#
# COMPACT_ATOMS: atom_id res chain seq x y z
N MET A 1 26.30 -9.98 3.26
CA MET A 1 25.40 -9.75 2.12
C MET A 1 25.20 -8.26 1.96
N ALA A 2 25.74 -7.65 0.90
CA ALA A 2 25.47 -6.25 0.60
C ALA A 2 24.00 -6.10 0.20
N TYR A 3 23.21 -5.39 1.00
CA TYR A 3 21.88 -4.97 0.59
C TYR A 3 22.05 -3.92 -0.51
N MET A 4 22.02 -4.34 -1.77
CA MET A 4 21.79 -3.38 -2.85
C MET A 4 20.39 -2.80 -2.62
N SER A 5 20.33 -1.56 -2.18
CA SER A 5 19.08 -0.82 -2.05
C SER A 5 18.50 -0.67 -3.46
N ALA A 6 17.52 -1.50 -3.82
CA ALA A 6 16.80 -1.37 -5.06
C ALA A 6 16.13 0.01 -5.09
N GLN A 7 16.65 0.91 -5.93
CA GLN A 7 16.08 2.25 -6.08
C GLN A 7 14.78 2.16 -6.87
N ILE A 8 13.73 2.79 -6.37
CA ILE A 8 12.47 2.91 -7.09
C ILE A 8 12.70 3.84 -8.29
N THR A 9 12.57 3.31 -9.50
CA THR A 9 12.68 4.11 -10.73
C THR A 9 11.29 4.49 -11.27
N ALA A 10 11.21 5.52 -12.12
CA ALA A 10 9.97 5.93 -12.75
C ALA A 10 9.32 4.80 -13.58
N ALA A 11 10.13 3.93 -14.20
CA ALA A 11 9.65 2.79 -14.96
C ALA A 11 8.90 1.77 -14.09
N HIS A 12 9.42 1.48 -12.89
CA HIS A 12 8.75 0.62 -11.93
C HIS A 12 7.38 1.17 -11.53
N VAL A 13 7.32 2.49 -11.24
CA VAL A 13 6.08 3.16 -10.84
C VAL A 13 5.07 3.14 -11.99
N ALA A 14 5.49 3.50 -13.20
CA ALA A 14 4.61 3.53 -14.37
C ALA A 14 3.99 2.16 -14.65
N LEU A 15 4.80 1.09 -14.68
CA LEU A 15 4.29 -0.27 -14.91
C LEU A 15 3.35 -0.74 -13.80
N ALA A 16 3.70 -0.49 -12.54
CA ALA A 16 2.85 -0.87 -11.41
C ALA A 16 1.49 -0.14 -11.46
N VAL A 17 1.47 1.14 -11.81
CA VAL A 17 0.24 1.93 -11.96
C VAL A 17 -0.59 1.41 -13.13
N VAL A 18 0.02 1.18 -14.29
CA VAL A 18 -0.70 0.66 -15.48
C VAL A 18 -1.33 -0.70 -15.19
N ALA A 19 -0.59 -1.61 -14.52
CA ALA A 19 -1.12 -2.91 -14.12
C ALA A 19 -2.32 -2.76 -13.16
N ALA A 20 -2.18 -1.95 -12.11
CA ALA A 20 -3.27 -1.71 -11.16
C ALA A 20 -4.50 -1.02 -11.80
N CYS A 21 -4.28 -0.13 -12.78
CA CYS A 21 -5.35 0.52 -13.53
C CYS A 21 -6.16 -0.46 -14.36
N ARG A 22 -5.51 -1.41 -15.03
CA ARG A 22 -6.18 -2.46 -15.81
C ARG A 22 -7.12 -3.30 -14.97
N MET A 23 -6.74 -3.58 -13.72
CA MET A 23 -7.54 -4.38 -12.81
C MET A 23 -8.71 -3.61 -12.19
N THR A 24 -8.54 -2.29 -12.01
CA THR A 24 -9.54 -1.42 -11.37
C THR A 24 -10.43 -0.68 -12.38
N GLY A 25 -10.14 -0.77 -13.68
CA GLY A 25 -10.79 0.02 -14.72
C GLY A 25 -10.48 1.53 -14.64
N ALA A 26 -9.43 1.93 -13.92
CA ALA A 26 -9.05 3.32 -13.74
C ALA A 26 -8.24 3.84 -14.93
N ASP A 27 -8.35 5.13 -15.24
CA ASP A 27 -7.44 5.80 -16.16
C ASP A 27 -6.08 6.08 -15.47
N PRO A 28 -4.94 5.60 -16.03
CA PRO A 28 -3.60 5.88 -15.50
C PRO A 28 -3.29 7.36 -15.26
N GLN A 29 -3.80 8.26 -16.12
CA GLN A 29 -3.56 9.71 -15.97
C GLN A 29 -4.32 10.29 -14.77
N ALA A 30 -5.49 9.74 -14.46
CA ALA A 30 -6.33 10.19 -13.35
C ALA A 30 -5.90 9.63 -11.97
N VAL A 31 -5.00 8.64 -11.91
CA VAL A 31 -4.61 7.96 -10.65
C VAL A 31 -4.04 8.93 -9.61
N PHE A 32 -3.26 9.91 -10.05
CA PHE A 32 -2.64 10.92 -9.18
C PHE A 32 -3.37 12.27 -9.24
N GLY A 33 -4.57 12.31 -9.84
CA GLY A 33 -5.34 13.53 -10.01
C GLY A 33 -5.71 14.21 -8.67
N PRO A 34 -5.88 15.54 -8.68
CA PRO A 34 -6.17 16.33 -7.47
C PRO A 34 -7.56 16.06 -6.89
N ALA A 35 -8.53 15.70 -7.74
CA ALA A 35 -9.94 15.50 -7.37
C ALA A 35 -10.23 14.10 -6.82
N HIS A 36 -9.40 13.60 -5.90
CA HIS A 36 -9.51 12.24 -5.35
C HIS A 36 -9.15 11.14 -6.35
N GLY A 37 -7.92 11.19 -6.92
CA GLY A 37 -7.41 10.13 -7.79
C GLY A 37 -7.59 8.71 -7.20
N ASN A 38 -7.65 7.69 -8.06
CA ASN A 38 -8.09 6.35 -7.67
C ASN A 38 -7.21 5.74 -6.55
N LYS A 39 -7.69 5.78 -5.31
CA LYS A 39 -6.96 5.33 -4.12
C LYS A 39 -6.69 3.83 -4.15
N ARG A 40 -7.62 3.04 -4.68
CA ARG A 40 -7.49 1.58 -4.78
C ARG A 40 -6.37 1.21 -5.73
N ALA A 41 -6.33 1.81 -6.93
CA ALA A 41 -5.26 1.60 -7.90
C ALA A 41 -3.88 1.92 -7.32
N ARG A 42 -3.75 3.03 -6.57
CA ARG A 42 -2.50 3.40 -5.89
C ARG A 42 -2.08 2.39 -4.83
N LEU A 43 -3.02 1.88 -4.03
CA LEU A 43 -2.73 0.86 -3.01
C LEU A 43 -2.28 -0.47 -3.64
N ILE A 44 -2.94 -0.92 -4.71
CA ILE A 44 -2.56 -2.15 -5.43
C ILE A 44 -1.16 -1.98 -6.03
N ALA A 45 -0.91 -0.87 -6.73
CA ALA A 45 0.39 -0.59 -7.34
C ALA A 45 1.52 -0.51 -6.29
N ALA A 46 1.28 0.21 -5.17
CA ALA A 46 2.23 0.33 -4.08
C ALA A 46 2.53 -1.02 -3.41
N ALA A 47 1.49 -1.79 -3.06
CA ALA A 47 1.66 -3.09 -2.42
C ALA A 47 2.33 -4.11 -3.36
N GLY A 48 1.96 -4.12 -4.64
CA GLY A 48 2.59 -4.98 -5.64
C GLY A 48 4.06 -4.66 -5.83
N LEU A 49 4.41 -3.37 -5.92
CA LEU A 49 5.80 -2.93 -6.03
C LEU A 49 6.62 -3.27 -4.77
N MET A 50 6.04 -3.05 -3.59
CA MET A 50 6.65 -3.40 -2.31
C MET A 50 6.98 -4.89 -2.23
N THR A 51 6.06 -5.73 -2.72
CA THR A 51 6.20 -7.19 -2.72
C THR A 51 7.24 -7.65 -3.74
N ALA A 52 7.21 -7.11 -4.96
CA ALA A 52 8.13 -7.48 -6.03
C ALA A 52 9.59 -7.10 -5.73
N LEU A 53 9.82 -5.92 -5.15
CA LEU A 53 11.16 -5.38 -4.89
C LEU A 53 11.61 -5.53 -3.42
N LYS A 54 10.79 -6.17 -2.56
CA LYS A 54 11.04 -6.33 -1.11
C LYS A 54 11.34 -4.99 -0.41
N LEU A 55 10.63 -3.93 -0.81
CA LEU A 55 10.85 -2.57 -0.30
C LEU A 55 10.17 -2.37 1.06
N LYS A 56 10.63 -1.36 1.81
CA LYS A 56 9.96 -0.98 3.05
C LYS A 56 8.73 -0.11 2.73
N PRO A 57 7.63 -0.21 3.51
CA PRO A 57 6.43 0.61 3.29
C PRO A 57 6.69 2.12 3.29
N ARG A 58 7.72 2.58 4.01
CA ARG A 58 8.10 4.00 4.08
C ARG A 58 8.53 4.54 2.72
N ASP A 59 9.28 3.75 1.94
CA ASP A 59 9.89 4.19 0.69
C ASP A 59 8.84 4.27 -0.43
N VAL A 60 7.86 3.37 -0.39
CA VAL A 60 6.78 3.28 -1.39
C VAL A 60 5.65 4.27 -1.10
N ALA A 61 5.33 4.51 0.17
CA ALA A 61 4.21 5.37 0.57
C ALA A 61 4.30 6.79 -0.01
N GLY A 62 5.50 7.39 0.00
CA GLY A 62 5.72 8.74 -0.54
C GLY A 62 5.50 8.81 -2.05
N VAL A 63 6.01 7.83 -2.79
CA VAL A 63 5.91 7.77 -4.26
C VAL A 63 4.45 7.67 -4.71
N PHE A 64 3.66 6.83 -4.04
CA PHE A 64 2.26 6.61 -4.39
C PHE A 64 1.29 7.57 -3.69
N LYS A 65 1.77 8.48 -2.84
CA LYS A 65 0.95 9.37 -2.00
C LYS A 65 -0.12 8.59 -1.21
N VAL A 66 0.27 7.45 -0.63
CA VAL A 66 -0.59 6.59 0.19
C VAL A 66 -0.12 6.57 1.64
N ASP A 67 -1.04 6.44 2.58
CA ASP A 67 -0.68 6.34 4.00
C ASP A 67 0.11 5.05 4.25
N ARG A 68 1.25 5.16 4.95
CA ARG A 68 2.09 4.00 5.29
C ARG A 68 1.32 2.89 6.03
N SER A 69 0.39 3.27 6.91
CA SER A 69 -0.44 2.33 7.66
C SER A 69 -1.37 1.50 6.77
N ARG A 70 -1.78 2.04 5.61
CA ARG A 70 -2.65 1.35 4.65
C ARG A 70 -1.93 0.25 3.86
N LEU A 71 -0.60 0.24 3.88
CA LEU A 71 0.23 -0.80 3.27
C LEU A 71 0.45 -2.01 4.19
N ALA A 72 -0.05 -1.98 5.43
CA ALA A 72 0.02 -3.13 6.32
C ALA A 72 -0.84 -4.29 5.76
N PRO A 73 -0.41 -5.56 5.91
CA PRO A 73 -1.14 -6.70 5.36
C PRO A 73 -2.61 -6.78 5.78
N SER A 74 -2.92 -6.44 7.04
CA SER A 74 -4.30 -6.38 7.54
C SER A 74 -5.13 -5.30 6.83
N MET A 75 -4.54 -4.15 6.53
CA MET A 75 -5.21 -3.04 5.86
C MET A 75 -5.41 -3.30 4.37
N LEU A 76 -4.51 -4.04 3.72
CA LEU A 76 -4.67 -4.48 2.34
C LEU A 76 -5.83 -5.48 2.22
N ARG A 77 -5.92 -6.45 3.15
CA ARG A 77 -7.08 -7.37 3.23
C ARG A 77 -8.39 -6.62 3.46
N ASN A 78 -8.40 -5.66 4.38
CA ASN A 78 -9.59 -4.82 4.63
C ASN A 78 -9.97 -3.93 3.44
N ALA A 79 -9.04 -3.66 2.53
CA ALA A 79 -9.26 -2.93 1.29
C ALA A 79 -9.62 -3.84 0.11
N ASP A 80 -9.86 -5.13 0.37
CA ASP A 80 -10.19 -6.14 -0.63
C ASP A 80 -9.11 -6.23 -1.73
N ILE A 81 -7.85 -6.19 -1.29
CA ILE A 81 -6.66 -6.37 -2.11
C ILE A 81 -6.12 -7.77 -1.83
N GLU A 82 -6.44 -8.69 -2.71
CA GLU A 82 -5.99 -10.08 -2.67
C GLU A 82 -4.53 -10.25 -3.12
N ALA A 83 -3.95 -11.42 -2.84
CA ALA A 83 -2.59 -11.75 -3.24
C ALA A 83 -2.43 -11.80 -4.76
N ASP A 84 -3.45 -12.27 -5.48
CA ASP A 84 -3.46 -12.37 -6.93
C ASP A 84 -3.26 -11.00 -7.58
N HIS A 85 -3.85 -9.96 -6.98
CA HIS A 85 -3.65 -8.59 -7.43
C HIS A 85 -2.18 -8.16 -7.36
N LEU A 86 -1.48 -8.56 -6.30
CA LEU A 86 -0.06 -8.24 -6.12
C LEU A 86 0.81 -9.05 -7.09
N LEU A 87 0.43 -10.30 -7.36
CA LEU A 87 1.10 -11.17 -8.34
C LEU A 87 0.98 -10.62 -9.76
N THR A 88 -0.19 -10.13 -10.17
CA THR A 88 -0.38 -9.48 -11.49
C THR A 88 0.55 -8.28 -11.67
N VAL A 89 0.70 -7.44 -10.63
CA VAL A 89 1.62 -6.30 -10.67
C VAL A 89 3.09 -6.77 -10.76
N ALA A 90 3.46 -7.79 -9.96
CA ALA A 90 4.82 -8.34 -10.00
C ALA A 90 5.16 -8.98 -11.35
N GLU A 91 4.20 -9.68 -11.97
CA GLU A 91 4.34 -10.22 -13.32
C GLU A 91 4.48 -9.11 -14.36
N ALA A 92 3.69 -8.04 -14.28
CA ALA A 92 3.83 -6.90 -15.17
C ALA A 92 5.23 -6.24 -15.08
N LEU A 93 5.78 -6.15 -13.87
CA LEU A 93 7.15 -5.64 -13.65
C LEU A 93 8.22 -6.58 -14.22
N ARG A 94 8.01 -7.90 -14.13
CA ARG A 94 8.90 -8.92 -14.70
C ARG A 94 8.86 -8.89 -16.24
N THR A 95 7.66 -8.91 -16.81
CA THR A 95 7.45 -8.85 -18.27
C THR A 95 7.94 -7.53 -18.85
N GLY A 96 7.83 -6.43 -18.11
CA GLY A 96 8.42 -5.15 -18.47
C GLY A 96 9.96 -5.09 -18.37
N GLY A 97 10.61 -6.15 -17.89
CA GLY A 97 12.06 -6.26 -17.80
C GLY A 97 12.71 -5.34 -16.76
N VAL A 98 11.93 -4.79 -15.82
CA VAL A 98 12.44 -3.79 -14.87
C VAL A 98 12.96 -4.43 -13.57
N LEU A 99 12.56 -5.67 -13.28
CA LEU A 99 13.03 -6.41 -12.09
C LEU A 99 14.44 -7.02 -12.25
N ASP A 100 14.84 -7.38 -13.46
CA ASP A 100 16.02 -8.23 -13.67
C ASP A 100 17.33 -7.48 -13.92
N GLY A 101 17.35 -6.14 -13.85
CA GLY A 101 18.55 -5.28 -13.78
C GLY A 101 19.61 -5.41 -14.88
N ALA A 102 19.50 -6.39 -15.77
CA ALA A 102 20.54 -6.81 -16.70
C ALA A 102 19.92 -7.66 -17.82
N ARG A 103 19.01 -7.08 -18.60
CA ARG A 103 18.86 -7.58 -19.97
C ARG A 103 19.88 -6.82 -20.81
N PRO A 104 20.90 -7.47 -21.41
CA PRO A 104 21.68 -6.81 -22.44
C PRO A 104 20.66 -6.32 -23.46
N GLN A 105 20.62 -5.01 -23.68
CA GLN A 105 19.89 -4.50 -24.83
C GLN A 105 20.40 -5.31 -26.02
N PRO A 106 19.53 -5.94 -26.82
CA PRO A 106 19.99 -6.52 -28.07
C PRO A 106 20.66 -5.36 -28.80
N LYS A 107 21.99 -5.41 -28.85
CA LYS A 107 22.80 -4.51 -29.66
C LYS A 107 22.11 -4.53 -31.00
N ALA A 108 21.54 -3.39 -31.39
CA ALA A 108 20.83 -3.25 -32.64
C ALA A 108 21.73 -3.90 -33.68
N ALA A 109 21.30 -5.05 -34.20
CA ALA A 109 21.92 -5.57 -35.40
C ALA A 109 21.73 -4.43 -36.39
N ASP A 110 22.85 -3.90 -36.89
CA ASP A 110 22.91 -3.05 -38.06
C ASP A 110 22.22 -3.83 -39.20
N ALA A 111 20.89 -3.76 -39.22
CA ALA A 111 20.08 -4.17 -40.33
C ALA A 111 20.19 -3.03 -41.33
N ASP A 112 21.30 -3.11 -42.06
CA ASP A 112 21.44 -2.81 -43.47
C ASP A 112 20.25 -2.04 -44.06
N ALA A 113 20.55 -0.81 -44.46
CA ALA A 113 19.68 0.09 -45.18
C ALA A 113 19.32 -0.49 -46.56
N SER A 114 18.43 -1.48 -46.58
CA SER A 114 17.87 -2.00 -47.83
C SER A 114 16.62 -1.19 -48.18
N ALA A 115 16.83 -0.29 -49.13
CA ALA A 115 15.86 0.55 -49.80
C ALA A 115 14.50 -0.14 -50.01
N ARG A 116 13.48 0.31 -49.28
CA ARG A 116 12.08 0.10 -49.65
C ARG A 116 11.43 1.43 -50.00
N LYS A 117 11.01 1.50 -51.26
CA LYS A 117 10.34 2.61 -51.93
C LYS A 117 9.13 3.10 -51.12
N PRO A 118 8.85 4.41 -51.11
CA PRO A 118 7.62 4.95 -50.52
C PRO A 118 6.42 4.44 -51.33
N SER A 119 5.53 3.69 -50.68
CA SER A 119 4.20 3.41 -51.24
C SER A 119 3.30 4.64 -51.08
N PRO A 120 2.38 4.88 -52.03
CA PRO A 120 1.66 6.14 -52.15
C PRO A 120 0.54 6.26 -51.12
N VAL A 121 0.37 7.50 -50.66
CA VAL A 121 -0.77 8.03 -49.92
C VAL A 121 -2.08 7.58 -50.57
N GLN A 122 -2.86 6.75 -49.88
CA GLN A 122 -4.29 6.63 -50.14
C GLN A 122 -5.03 7.65 -49.26
N THR A 123 -5.39 8.75 -49.90
CA THR A 123 -6.40 9.70 -49.46
C THR A 123 -7.71 8.96 -49.24
N ARG A 124 -8.14 8.84 -47.98
CA ARG A 124 -9.46 8.33 -47.63
C ARG A 124 -10.50 9.46 -47.79
N PRO A 125 -11.63 9.24 -48.48
CA PRO A 125 -12.67 10.26 -48.65
C PRO A 125 -13.36 10.60 -47.33
N ASP A 126 -13.80 11.85 -47.26
CA ASP A 126 -14.60 12.49 -46.21
C ASP A 126 -15.60 11.56 -45.54
N ARG A 127 -15.42 11.39 -44.22
CA ARG A 127 -16.45 10.84 -43.34
C ARG A 127 -17.33 12.02 -42.88
N PRO A 128 -18.66 11.97 -43.08
CA PRO A 128 -19.56 12.99 -42.55
C PRO A 128 -19.39 13.11 -41.04
N VAL A 129 -19.11 14.33 -40.59
CA VAL A 129 -19.06 14.71 -39.17
C VAL A 129 -20.45 14.50 -38.58
N ALA A 130 -20.58 13.54 -37.67
CA ALA A 130 -21.78 13.43 -36.85
C ALA A 130 -21.89 14.67 -35.95
N PRO A 131 -23.10 15.27 -35.81
CA PRO A 131 -23.29 16.41 -34.93
C PRO A 131 -22.97 16.03 -33.48
N PRO A 132 -22.44 16.97 -32.67
CA PRO A 132 -22.14 16.72 -31.27
C PRO A 132 -23.41 16.33 -30.51
N PRO A 133 -23.34 15.38 -29.56
CA PRO A 133 -24.47 15.06 -28.70
C PRO A 133 -24.84 16.29 -27.86
N SER A 134 -26.14 16.60 -27.81
CA SER A 134 -26.70 17.64 -26.95
C SER A 134 -26.27 17.43 -25.49
N PRO A 135 -26.00 18.50 -24.73
CA PRO A 135 -25.69 18.38 -23.32
C PRO A 135 -26.86 17.71 -22.57
N PRO A 136 -26.56 16.81 -21.61
CA PRO A 136 -27.60 16.20 -20.80
C PRO A 136 -28.36 17.28 -20.02
N PRO A 137 -29.68 17.12 -19.81
CA PRO A 137 -30.45 18.04 -18.99
C PRO A 137 -29.86 18.13 -17.58
N PRO A 138 -29.92 19.31 -16.93
CA PRO A 138 -29.48 19.44 -15.55
C PRO A 138 -30.28 18.48 -14.65
N PRO A 139 -29.64 17.90 -13.63
CA PRO A 139 -30.35 17.06 -12.67
C PRO A 139 -31.47 17.88 -12.00
N PRO A 140 -32.62 17.26 -11.72
CA PRO A 140 -33.69 17.93 -10.98
C PRO A 140 -33.15 18.43 -9.64
N ALA A 141 -33.55 19.64 -9.27
CA ALA A 141 -33.22 20.23 -7.98
C ALA A 141 -33.61 19.25 -6.86
N GLN A 142 -32.62 18.80 -6.10
CA GLN A 142 -32.88 17.97 -4.92
C GLN A 142 -33.75 18.77 -3.95
N PRO A 143 -34.83 18.19 -3.42
CA PRO A 143 -35.61 18.84 -2.38
C PRO A 143 -34.71 19.13 -1.17
N PRO A 144 -34.91 20.27 -0.47
CA PRO A 144 -34.12 20.60 0.70
C PRO A 144 -34.23 19.48 1.73
N GLU A 145 -33.09 18.89 2.11
CA GLU A 145 -33.04 17.90 3.18
C GLU A 145 -33.58 18.53 4.47
N PRO A 146 -34.45 17.82 5.23
CA PRO A 146 -34.87 18.28 6.54
C PRO A 146 -33.68 18.30 7.49
N ASP A 147 -33.47 19.45 8.11
CA ASP A 147 -32.44 19.76 9.11
C ASP A 147 -32.48 18.71 10.24
N ARG A 148 -31.61 17.70 10.16
CA ARG A 148 -31.47 16.72 11.23
C ARG A 148 -30.64 17.35 12.35
N PRO A 149 -31.19 17.50 13.57
CA PRO A 149 -30.44 18.07 14.68
C PRO A 149 -29.22 17.21 14.98
N ARG A 150 -28.05 17.83 14.85
CA ARG A 150 -26.74 17.27 15.15
C ARG A 150 -26.66 17.01 16.66
N PRO A 151 -26.39 15.79 17.14
CA PRO A 151 -26.21 15.56 18.56
C PRO A 151 -24.95 16.30 19.03
N ALA A 152 -25.12 17.14 20.05
CA ALA A 152 -24.02 17.84 20.71
C ALA A 152 -23.09 16.81 21.36
N ALA A 153 -21.86 16.72 20.86
CA ALA A 153 -20.82 15.89 21.44
C ALA A 153 -20.33 16.51 22.75
N THR A 154 -20.89 16.08 23.87
CA THR A 154 -20.33 16.26 25.22
C THR A 154 -19.13 15.32 25.38
N ASN A 155 -17.97 15.72 24.87
CA ASN A 155 -16.71 15.09 25.27
C ASN A 155 -16.18 15.77 26.54
N PRO A 156 -16.13 15.08 27.70
CA PRO A 156 -15.41 15.61 28.85
C PRO A 156 -13.91 15.65 28.52
N VAL A 157 -13.33 16.85 28.62
CA VAL A 157 -11.89 17.09 28.55
C VAL A 157 -11.21 16.31 29.67
N ARG A 158 -10.68 15.13 29.34
CA ARG A 158 -9.74 14.43 30.22
C ARG A 158 -8.37 15.07 30.06
N SER A 159 -8.03 15.93 31.02
CA SER A 159 -6.69 16.46 31.24
C SER A 159 -5.70 15.29 31.32
N ARG A 160 -4.89 15.11 30.28
CA ARG A 160 -3.76 14.17 30.31
C ARG A 160 -2.64 14.82 31.13
N PRO A 161 -2.16 14.21 32.23
CA PRO A 161 -0.92 14.65 32.84
C PRO A 161 0.22 14.39 31.85
N THR A 162 0.96 15.44 31.53
CA THR A 162 2.23 15.37 30.79
C THR A 162 3.30 14.96 31.79
N PRO A 163 3.95 13.78 31.68
CA PRO A 163 5.13 13.52 32.47
C PRO A 163 6.31 14.30 31.86
N ALA A 164 6.90 15.14 32.69
CA ALA A 164 8.12 15.87 32.44
C ALA A 164 9.25 14.90 32.03
N ARG A 165 10.02 15.31 31.02
CA ARG A 165 11.30 14.69 30.65
C ARG A 165 12.26 14.81 31.83
N SER A 166 12.60 13.67 32.42
CA SER A 166 13.79 13.49 33.26
C SER A 166 14.59 12.30 32.71
N GLY A 167 15.91 12.42 32.78
CA GLY A 167 16.90 11.71 31.98
C GLY A 167 16.96 10.19 32.07
N ALA A 168 17.64 9.66 31.06
CA ALA A 168 18.11 8.31 30.79
C ALA A 168 18.22 7.36 32.01
N VAL A 169 17.22 6.50 32.13
CA VAL A 169 17.34 5.08 32.49
C VAL A 169 16.41 4.38 31.51
N GLU A 170 16.85 3.34 30.80
CA GLU A 170 15.95 2.51 29.97
C GLU A 170 14.96 1.82 30.91
N THR A 171 13.87 2.51 31.24
CA THR A 171 12.80 1.96 32.06
C THR A 171 12.04 0.98 31.17
N LEU A 172 12.30 -0.31 31.37
CA LEU A 172 11.53 -1.40 30.79
C LEU A 172 10.04 -1.09 30.89
N LYS A 173 9.30 -1.37 29.82
CA LYS A 173 7.89 -1.01 29.73
C LYS A 173 7.09 -1.79 30.78
N ALA A 174 6.08 -1.14 31.36
CA ALA A 174 5.11 -1.83 32.20
C ALA A 174 4.30 -2.86 31.38
N VAL A 175 4.10 -4.05 31.94
CA VAL A 175 3.35 -5.13 31.29
C VAL A 175 1.87 -4.75 31.19
N SER A 176 1.37 -4.62 29.96
CA SER A 176 -0.05 -4.33 29.67
C SER A 176 -0.86 -5.61 29.41
N ASP A 177 -2.18 -5.56 29.61
CA ASP A 177 -3.06 -6.72 29.36
C ASP A 177 -3.02 -7.20 27.91
N ASN A 178 -2.80 -6.29 26.95
CA ASN A 178 -2.64 -6.65 25.55
C ASN A 178 -1.33 -7.44 25.31
N MET A 179 -0.24 -7.06 25.99
CA MET A 179 1.03 -7.82 25.93
C MET A 179 0.85 -9.22 26.53
N VAL A 180 0.12 -9.35 27.65
CA VAL A 180 -0.22 -10.66 28.24
C VAL A 180 -1.04 -11.50 27.26
N ARG A 181 -2.05 -10.90 26.60
CA ARG A 181 -2.88 -11.60 25.61
C ARG A 181 -2.07 -12.15 24.44
N TRP A 182 -1.16 -11.34 23.87
CA TRP A 182 -0.31 -11.78 22.76
C TRP A 182 0.74 -12.81 23.22
N SER A 183 1.35 -12.60 24.38
CA SER A 183 2.34 -13.52 24.94
C SER A 183 1.77 -14.93 25.10
N ARG A 184 0.49 -15.07 25.46
CA ARG A 184 -0.20 -16.38 25.50
C ARG A 184 -0.24 -17.09 24.14
N ILE A 185 -0.51 -16.36 23.06
CA ILE A 185 -0.57 -16.90 21.69
C ILE A 185 0.81 -17.36 21.22
N TYR A 186 1.88 -16.69 21.65
CA TYR A 186 3.24 -17.08 21.31
C TYR A 186 3.76 -18.23 22.16
N LEU A 187 3.38 -18.29 23.45
CA LEU A 187 3.72 -19.42 24.32
C LEU A 187 3.11 -20.72 23.82
N SER A 188 1.86 -20.71 23.32
CA SER A 188 1.25 -21.90 22.72
C SER A 188 1.95 -22.37 21.43
N ARG A 189 2.81 -21.53 20.85
CA ARG A 189 3.65 -21.85 19.69
C ARG A 189 5.08 -22.23 20.07
N GLY A 190 5.38 -22.37 21.37
CA GLY A 190 6.68 -22.77 21.88
C GLY A 190 7.72 -21.65 21.95
N VAL A 191 7.31 -20.38 21.87
CA VAL A 191 8.25 -19.25 22.05
C VAL A 191 8.58 -19.11 23.55
N PRO A 192 9.86 -19.08 23.94
CA PRO A 192 10.24 -18.96 25.35
C PRO A 192 9.92 -17.55 25.90
N ILE A 193 9.68 -17.47 27.21
CA ILE A 193 9.26 -16.22 27.88
C ILE A 193 10.32 -15.12 27.77
N GLY A 194 11.62 -15.48 27.75
CA GLY A 194 12.72 -14.52 27.56
C GLY A 194 12.61 -13.77 26.24
N ASP A 195 12.45 -14.49 25.13
CA ASP A 195 12.26 -13.89 23.80
C ASP A 195 11.02 -12.98 23.72
N LEU A 196 9.97 -13.29 24.50
CA LEU A 196 8.78 -12.45 24.58
C LEU A 196 9.00 -11.18 25.40
N ALA A 197 9.77 -11.26 26.48
CA ALA A 197 10.14 -10.11 27.28
C ALA A 197 10.98 -9.13 26.44
N ASP A 198 11.93 -9.65 25.66
CA ASP A 198 12.74 -8.87 24.72
C ASP A 198 11.88 -8.27 23.59
N LEU A 199 10.95 -9.05 23.03
CA LEU A 199 10.05 -8.58 21.96
C LEU A 199 9.17 -7.40 22.40
N PHE A 200 8.71 -7.42 23.65
CA PHE A 200 7.88 -6.37 24.23
C PHE A 200 8.66 -5.31 24.99
N ASP A 201 9.97 -5.50 25.17
CA ASP A 201 10.87 -4.61 25.90
C ASP A 201 10.35 -4.38 27.33
N VAL A 202 10.04 -5.49 28.02
CA VAL A 202 9.47 -5.57 29.37
C VAL A 202 10.32 -6.47 30.26
N ASP A 203 10.18 -6.30 31.56
CA ASP A 203 10.83 -7.17 32.53
C ASP A 203 10.29 -8.62 32.48
N VAL A 204 11.22 -9.59 32.45
CA VAL A 204 10.92 -11.03 32.32
C VAL A 204 10.10 -11.53 33.51
N GLU A 205 10.45 -11.10 34.73
CA GLU A 205 9.77 -11.54 35.95
C GLU A 205 8.35 -10.95 36.05
N ALA A 206 8.19 -9.68 35.66
CA ALA A 206 6.89 -9.02 35.59
C ALA A 206 5.95 -9.71 34.58
N LEU A 207 6.48 -10.10 33.41
CA LEU A 207 5.73 -10.82 32.39
C LEU A 207 5.35 -12.23 32.87
N ALA A 208 6.32 -12.96 33.45
CA ALA A 208 6.09 -14.29 34.01
C ALA A 208 5.06 -14.25 35.16
N GLY A 209 5.12 -13.26 36.05
CA GLY A 209 4.18 -13.08 37.16
C GLY A 209 2.74 -12.90 36.71
N ARG A 210 2.51 -12.18 35.60
CA ARG A 210 1.18 -11.99 35.00
C ARG A 210 0.65 -13.23 34.25
N LEU A 211 1.54 -14.15 33.86
CA LEU A 211 1.20 -15.38 33.15
C LEU A 211 1.01 -16.60 34.08
N LYS A 212 1.64 -16.60 35.26
CA LYS A 212 1.54 -17.65 36.30
C LYS A 212 0.11 -18.11 36.66
N PRO A 213 -0.90 -17.24 36.86
CA PRO A 213 -2.23 -17.70 37.26
C PRO A 213 -2.92 -18.60 36.23
N GLU A 214 -2.46 -18.62 34.97
CA GLU A 214 -3.06 -19.41 33.90
C GLU A 214 -2.18 -20.59 33.47
N LEU A 215 -0.86 -20.52 33.65
CA LEU A 215 0.02 -21.68 33.53
C LEU A 215 -0.34 -22.78 34.55
N ALA A 216 -0.80 -22.39 35.73
CA ALA A 216 -1.32 -23.32 36.75
C ALA A 216 -2.70 -23.93 36.40
N ARG A 217 -3.42 -23.40 35.40
CA ARG A 217 -4.69 -23.96 34.89
C ARG A 217 -4.52 -24.87 33.67
N ALA A 218 -3.36 -24.81 33.02
CA ALA A 218 -3.04 -25.58 31.82
C ALA A 218 -2.13 -26.79 32.08
N ALA A 219 -1.65 -26.95 33.31
CA ALA A 219 -1.00 -28.15 33.84
C ALA A 219 -2.02 -28.99 34.62
#